data_AF-A0A2S0UPF3-F1
#
_entry.id   AF-A0A2S0UPF3-F1
#
_cell.length_a   1.000
_cell.length_b   1.000
_cell.length_c   1.000
_cell.angle_alpha   90.00
_cell.angle_beta   90.00
_cell.angle_gamma   90.00
#
_symmetry.space_group_name_H-M   'P 1'
#
loop_
_entity.id
_entity.type
_entity.pdbx_description
1 polymer ?
#
loop_
_entity_poly.entity_id
_entity_poly.type
_entity_poly.pdbx_seq_one_letter_code
_entity_poly.pdbx_strand_id
1 'polypeptide(L)'
;MKRLLVPLFILLPLAAHAQGLPALNLTQGPEGTTYSLSLQIVALMSALTILPSLLLGMTAFTRIIIVLSILRQALGTQQTPPNQVLVALALFLTFFIMQPTFTAIYDQSLSPYLDGQMEAQPAMDTASHIIKGFLIENTRQNDLLMFQRLAGDAPYTDNDSVPLSVLLPAYMTSELKTAFQIGFLIYLPFLVIDMVVASILMALGMMMLSPMLVSLPLKLLLFVLVDGWALTVGSLAATYGLGDRIMDFDSNIENLQIAYWNILVVAGPVLGVALVVGLVIGVLQAATSINEQTLSFVPKLAISMGVLALASGFMLTRMTDYFHYVFETIAAIR
;
A
#
# COMPACT_ATOMS: atom_id res chain seq x y z
N MET A 1 15.08 77.28 -5.56
CA MET A 1 13.90 78.18 -5.53
C MET A 1 12.67 77.29 -5.71
N LYS A 2 11.81 77.21 -4.68
CA LYS A 2 10.40 77.66 -4.70
C LYS A 2 9.54 76.88 -5.72
N ARG A 3 8.64 75.97 -5.36
CA ARG A 3 7.47 75.99 -4.43
C ARG A 3 6.23 75.75 -5.30
N LEU A 4 5.39 74.79 -4.88
CA LEU A 4 3.92 74.83 -4.89
C LEU A 4 3.16 74.79 -6.23
N LEU A 5 2.37 73.73 -6.46
CA LEU A 5 0.90 73.73 -6.27
C LEU A 5 0.25 72.43 -6.76
N VAL A 6 -0.13 71.57 -5.82
CA VAL A 6 -1.39 70.79 -5.82
C VAL A 6 -2.45 71.78 -5.26
N PRO A 7 -3.72 71.89 -5.74
CA PRO A 7 -4.68 70.78 -5.63
C PRO A 7 -5.89 70.78 -6.60
N LEU A 8 -6.40 69.60 -6.99
CA LEU A 8 -7.84 69.45 -7.25
C LEU A 8 -8.27 67.96 -7.28
N PHE A 9 -8.30 67.29 -6.13
CA PHE A 9 -9.15 66.10 -5.95
C PHE A 9 -9.41 65.90 -4.45
N ILE A 10 -10.08 66.89 -3.85
CA ILE A 10 -10.76 66.74 -2.56
C ILE A 10 -12.15 67.30 -2.77
N LEU A 11 -13.15 66.42 -2.90
CA LEU A 11 -14.58 66.64 -2.62
C LEU A 11 -15.31 65.27 -2.70
N LEU A 12 -15.17 64.54 -1.59
CA LEU A 12 -15.98 63.50 -0.92
C LEU A 12 -17.33 63.03 -1.55
N PRO A 13 -17.74 61.76 -1.31
CA PRO A 13 -18.28 61.39 0.01
C PRO A 13 -17.48 60.29 0.74
N LEU A 14 -17.09 60.63 1.97
CA LEU A 14 -16.71 59.73 3.05
C LEU A 14 -17.97 58.95 3.46
N ALA A 15 -18.23 57.82 2.82
CA ALA A 15 -19.19 56.83 3.32
C ALA A 15 -18.80 55.41 2.85
N ALA A 16 -17.51 55.12 2.77
CA ALA A 16 -17.06 53.74 2.83
C ALA A 16 -17.27 53.26 4.27
N HIS A 17 -18.47 52.76 4.56
CA HIS A 17 -18.65 51.86 5.69
C HIS A 17 -17.80 50.65 5.37
N ALA A 18 -16.62 50.59 5.98
CA ALA A 18 -15.86 49.36 6.14
C ALA A 18 -16.77 48.41 6.94
N GLN A 19 -17.62 47.67 6.23
CA GLN A 19 -18.26 46.48 6.74
C GLN A 19 -17.12 45.48 6.89
N GLY A 20 -16.39 45.61 8.01
CA GLY A 20 -15.37 44.65 8.41
C GLY A 20 -15.99 43.27 8.32
N LEU A 21 -15.23 42.32 7.76
CA LEU A 21 -15.64 40.91 7.69
C LEU A 21 -16.22 40.51 9.06
N PRO A 22 -17.55 40.28 9.18
CA PRO A 22 -18.18 40.04 10.47
C PRO A 22 -17.61 38.82 11.22
N ALA A 23 -16.90 37.96 10.47
CA ALA A 23 -16.20 36.79 10.96
C ALA A 23 -14.94 37.10 11.79
N LEU A 24 -14.37 38.30 11.75
CA LEU A 24 -13.16 38.66 12.49
C LEU A 24 -13.41 39.65 13.65
N ASN A 25 -14.66 39.79 14.10
CA ASN A 25 -14.97 40.58 15.29
C ASN A 25 -14.50 39.84 16.54
N LEU A 26 -13.37 40.28 17.09
CA LEU A 26 -12.86 39.91 18.40
C LEU A 26 -13.59 40.77 19.45
N THR A 27 -14.61 40.24 20.11
CA THR A 27 -15.14 40.86 21.32
C THR A 27 -14.25 40.47 22.50
N GLN A 28 -13.45 41.41 23.00
CA GLN A 28 -12.75 41.25 24.26
C GLN A 28 -13.73 41.54 25.41
N GLY A 29 -14.23 40.48 26.05
CA GLY A 29 -14.95 40.59 27.32
C GLY A 29 -13.99 40.47 28.52
N PRO A 30 -14.43 40.80 29.74
CA PRO A 30 -13.62 40.69 30.96
C PRO A 30 -13.11 39.28 31.28
N GLU A 31 -13.69 38.24 30.67
CA GLU A 31 -13.35 36.82 30.88
C GLU A 31 -12.67 36.16 29.66
N GLY A 32 -12.18 36.94 28.70
CA GLY A 32 -11.39 36.44 27.57
C GLY A 32 -11.98 36.76 26.19
N THR A 33 -11.19 36.46 25.16
CA THR A 33 -11.54 36.66 23.75
C THR A 33 -12.65 35.71 23.31
N THR A 34 -13.84 36.24 23.05
CA THR A 34 -14.95 35.48 22.44
C THR A 34 -14.84 35.59 20.92
N TYR A 35 -14.57 34.47 20.24
CA TYR A 35 -14.53 34.40 18.78
C TYR A 35 -15.93 34.50 18.20
N SER A 36 -16.07 35.17 17.04
CA SER A 36 -17.33 35.24 16.32
C SER A 36 -17.86 33.83 15.97
N LEU A 37 -19.18 33.64 16.01
CA LEU A 37 -19.83 32.37 15.63
C LEU A 37 -19.41 31.92 14.22
N SER A 38 -19.24 32.88 13.29
CA SER A 38 -18.78 32.60 11.93
C SER A 38 -17.36 32.01 11.90
N LEU A 39 -16.44 32.50 12.75
CA LEU A 39 -15.08 31.95 12.85
C LEU A 39 -15.08 30.55 13.46
N GLN A 40 -15.94 30.30 14.45
CA GLN A 40 -16.12 28.97 15.04
C GLN A 40 -16.65 27.95 14.02
N ILE A 41 -17.63 28.35 13.18
CA ILE A 41 -18.15 27.49 12.11
C ILE A 41 -17.08 27.20 11.05
N VAL A 42 -16.29 28.20 10.64
CA VAL A 42 -15.19 28.00 9.68
C VAL A 42 -14.13 27.06 10.26
N ALA A 43 -13.76 27.23 11.52
CA ALA A 43 -12.82 26.34 12.21
C ALA A 43 -13.37 24.92 12.31
N LEU A 44 -14.65 24.75 12.64
CA LEU A 44 -15.33 23.45 12.70
C LEU A 44 -15.34 22.77 11.32
N MET A 45 -15.70 23.47 10.25
CA MET A 45 -15.72 22.91 8.88
C MET A 45 -14.31 22.52 8.41
N SER A 46 -13.31 23.31 8.77
CA SER A 46 -11.91 23.00 8.48
C SER A 46 -11.47 21.73 9.21
N ALA A 47 -11.80 21.60 10.51
CA ALA A 47 -11.53 20.41 11.29
C ALA A 47 -12.26 19.18 10.74
N LEU A 48 -13.54 19.31 10.37
CA LEU A 48 -14.36 18.23 9.81
C LEU A 48 -13.79 17.68 8.50
N THR A 49 -13.08 18.49 7.72
CA THR A 49 -12.49 18.07 6.44
C THR A 49 -11.26 17.19 6.64
N ILE A 50 -10.45 17.46 7.68
CA ILE A 50 -9.22 16.73 7.97
C ILE A 50 -9.51 15.45 8.78
N LEU A 51 -10.53 15.51 9.64
CA LEU A 51 -10.85 14.45 10.60
C LEU A 51 -10.95 13.04 9.96
N PRO A 52 -11.62 12.81 8.82
CA PRO A 52 -11.71 11.47 8.23
C PRO A 52 -10.34 10.89 7.86
N SER A 53 -9.44 11.72 7.31
CA SER A 53 -8.09 11.27 6.93
C SER A 53 -7.25 10.91 8.14
N LEU A 54 -7.39 11.66 9.24
CA LEU A 54 -6.68 11.43 10.48
C LEU A 54 -7.19 10.16 11.17
N LEU A 55 -8.51 9.94 11.20
CA LEU A 55 -9.11 8.73 11.73
C LEU A 55 -8.65 7.48 10.95
N LEU A 56 -8.67 7.53 9.62
CA LEU A 56 -8.16 6.42 8.81
C LEU A 56 -6.66 6.19 9.04
N GLY A 57 -5.88 7.26 9.15
CA GLY A 57 -4.45 7.19 9.48
C GLY A 57 -4.14 6.64 10.87
N MET A 58 -5.10 6.64 11.79
CA MET A 58 -4.97 6.06 13.14
C MET A 58 -5.44 4.60 13.22
N THR A 59 -5.69 3.95 12.08
CA THR A 59 -6.25 2.60 12.00
C THR A 59 -5.41 1.72 11.07
N ALA A 60 -5.81 0.46 10.90
CA ALA A 60 -5.22 -0.48 9.96
C ALA A 60 -5.40 -0.12 8.46
N PHE A 61 -6.21 0.92 8.15
CA PHE A 61 -6.60 1.26 6.78
C PHE A 61 -5.41 1.50 5.84
N THR A 62 -4.39 2.23 6.30
CA THR A 62 -3.23 2.64 5.49
C THR A 62 -2.50 1.46 4.87
N ARG A 63 -2.19 0.41 5.64
CA ARG A 63 -1.51 -0.80 5.14
C ARG A 63 -2.36 -1.52 4.11
N ILE A 64 -3.64 -1.72 4.44
CA ILE A 64 -4.57 -2.52 3.63
C ILE A 64 -4.77 -1.89 2.26
N ILE A 65 -5.06 -0.60 2.19
CA ILE A 65 -5.34 0.06 0.90
C ILE A 65 -4.11 0.09 -0.01
N ILE A 66 -2.91 0.24 0.55
CA ILE A 66 -1.66 0.23 -0.20
C ILE A 66 -1.38 -1.17 -0.75
N VAL A 67 -1.47 -2.20 0.09
CA VAL A 67 -1.24 -3.59 -0.33
C VAL A 67 -2.23 -4.02 -1.41
N LEU A 68 -3.52 -3.73 -1.25
CA LEU A 68 -4.54 -4.02 -2.26
C LEU A 68 -4.29 -3.28 -3.58
N SER A 69 -3.79 -2.04 -3.51
CA SER A 69 -3.44 -1.25 -4.69
C SER A 69 -2.23 -1.83 -5.42
N ILE A 70 -1.21 -2.29 -4.69
CA ILE A 70 -0.02 -2.96 -5.26
C ILE A 70 -0.42 -4.30 -5.88
N LEU A 71 -1.27 -5.09 -5.22
CA LEU A 71 -1.80 -6.35 -5.77
C LEU A 71 -2.49 -6.10 -7.12
N ARG A 72 -3.36 -5.10 -7.21
CA ARG A 72 -4.01 -4.73 -8.49
C ARG A 72 -2.98 -4.42 -9.59
N GLN A 73 -1.92 -3.70 -9.25
CA GLN A 73 -0.85 -3.38 -10.21
C GLN A 73 -0.06 -4.64 -10.61
N ALA A 74 0.19 -5.55 -9.68
CA ALA A 74 0.93 -6.79 -9.93
C ALA A 74 0.17 -7.75 -10.87
N LEU A 75 -1.16 -7.80 -10.73
CA LEU A 75 -2.05 -8.54 -11.63
C LEU A 75 -2.00 -8.02 -13.08
N GLY A 76 -1.60 -6.76 -13.29
CA GLY A 76 -1.49 -6.14 -14.62
C GLY A 76 -2.83 -5.80 -15.27
N THR A 77 -3.91 -5.76 -14.50
CA THR A 77 -5.26 -5.44 -14.98
C THR A 77 -5.44 -3.93 -15.16
N GLN A 78 -6.13 -3.54 -16.23
CA GLN A 78 -6.46 -2.13 -16.49
C GLN A 78 -7.57 -1.66 -15.54
N GLN A 79 -7.18 -1.07 -14.41
CA GLN A 79 -8.06 -0.46 -13.40
C GLN A 79 -9.13 -1.36 -12.76
N THR A 80 -9.11 -2.66 -13.01
CA THR A 80 -9.99 -3.63 -12.35
C THR A 80 -9.21 -4.35 -11.24
N PRO A 81 -9.63 -4.31 -9.96
CA PRO A 81 -10.83 -3.66 -9.43
C PRO A 81 -10.73 -2.12 -9.36
N PRO A 82 -11.86 -1.39 -9.47
CA PRO A 82 -11.87 0.07 -9.40
C PRO A 82 -11.51 0.56 -7.99
N ASN A 83 -10.99 1.79 -7.89
CA ASN A 83 -10.54 2.38 -6.62
C ASN A 83 -11.63 2.32 -5.52
N GLN A 84 -12.89 2.54 -5.89
CA GLN A 84 -14.01 2.49 -4.94
C GLN A 84 -14.18 1.11 -4.30
N VAL A 85 -13.97 0.03 -5.06
CA VAL A 85 -14.05 -1.34 -4.54
C VAL A 85 -12.88 -1.61 -3.61
N LEU A 86 -11.66 -1.16 -3.96
CA LEU A 86 -10.49 -1.31 -3.09
C LEU A 86 -10.67 -0.56 -1.76
N VAL A 87 -11.20 0.66 -1.81
CA VAL A 87 -11.50 1.46 -0.60
C VAL A 87 -12.57 0.77 0.25
N ALA A 88 -13.64 0.27 -0.36
CA ALA A 88 -14.69 -0.45 0.37
C ALA A 88 -14.15 -1.71 1.07
N LEU A 89 -13.37 -2.53 0.35
CA LEU A 89 -12.69 -3.69 0.92
C LEU A 89 -11.75 -3.30 2.06
N ALA A 90 -10.95 -2.24 1.87
CA ALA A 90 -10.04 -1.76 2.90
C ALA A 90 -10.78 -1.29 4.15
N LEU A 91 -11.92 -0.58 4.00
CA LEU A 91 -12.74 -0.16 5.13
C LEU A 91 -13.35 -1.36 5.87
N PHE A 92 -13.92 -2.34 5.18
CA PHE A 92 -14.49 -3.52 5.83
C PHE A 92 -13.43 -4.33 6.59
N LEU A 93 -12.25 -4.50 6.01
CA LEU A 93 -11.13 -5.14 6.70
C LEU A 93 -10.61 -4.31 7.87
N THR A 94 -10.60 -2.99 7.74
CA THR A 94 -10.25 -2.09 8.85
C THR A 94 -11.22 -2.29 10.01
N PHE A 95 -12.53 -2.30 9.76
CA PHE A 95 -13.52 -2.56 10.82
C PHE A 95 -13.36 -3.95 11.45
N PHE A 96 -13.05 -4.97 10.63
CA PHE A 96 -12.82 -6.32 11.13
C PHE A 96 -11.59 -6.40 12.04
N ILE A 97 -10.45 -5.81 11.62
CA ILE A 97 -9.19 -5.83 12.37
C ILE A 97 -9.26 -4.92 13.61
N MET A 98 -9.90 -3.75 13.49
CA MET A 98 -10.02 -2.76 14.57
C MET A 98 -11.16 -3.07 15.55
N GLN A 99 -11.91 -4.16 15.36
CA GLN A 99 -13.01 -4.54 16.24
C GLN A 99 -12.66 -4.51 17.74
N PRO A 100 -11.55 -5.11 18.23
CA PRO A 100 -11.22 -5.06 19.66
C PRO A 100 -10.99 -3.64 20.17
N THR A 101 -10.31 -2.80 19.37
CA THR A 101 -10.07 -1.39 19.70
C THR A 101 -11.38 -0.59 19.75
N PHE A 102 -12.27 -0.76 18.76
CA PHE A 102 -13.56 -0.07 18.73
C PHE A 102 -14.48 -0.53 19.85
N THR A 103 -14.50 -1.83 20.18
CA THR A 103 -15.26 -2.34 21.32
C THR A 103 -14.73 -1.79 22.64
N ALA A 104 -13.40 -1.75 22.83
CA ALA A 104 -12.82 -1.15 24.02
C ALA A 104 -13.17 0.35 24.16
N ILE A 105 -13.09 1.12 23.06
CA ILE A 105 -13.52 2.54 23.07
C ILE A 105 -15.01 2.66 23.41
N TYR A 106 -15.85 1.79 22.85
CA TYR A 106 -17.28 1.81 23.12
C TYR A 106 -17.59 1.54 24.60
N ASP A 107 -17.03 0.46 25.15
CA ASP A 107 -17.34 -0.01 26.50
C ASP A 107 -16.71 0.87 27.59
N GLN A 108 -15.49 1.38 27.38
CA GLN A 108 -14.71 2.06 28.42
C GLN A 108 -14.81 3.59 28.36
N SER A 109 -15.20 4.16 27.22
CA SER A 109 -15.24 5.61 27.03
C SER A 109 -16.61 6.10 26.55
N LEU A 110 -17.13 5.55 25.44
CA LEU A 110 -18.34 6.08 24.83
C LEU A 110 -19.61 5.79 25.64
N SER A 111 -19.84 4.55 26.07
CA SER A 111 -21.03 4.20 26.86
C SER A 111 -21.06 4.93 28.20
N PRO A 112 -19.99 4.95 29.02
CA PRO A 112 -19.98 5.68 30.29
C PRO A 112 -20.22 7.19 30.12
N TYR A 113 -19.73 7.80 29.04
CA TYR A 113 -20.00 9.20 28.72
C TYR A 113 -21.47 9.43 28.37
N LEU A 114 -22.04 8.60 27.48
CA LEU A 114 -23.45 8.70 27.08
C LEU A 114 -24.42 8.44 28.24
N ASP A 115 -24.02 7.58 29.18
CA ASP A 115 -24.78 7.26 30.39
C ASP A 115 -24.62 8.32 31.50
N GLY A 116 -23.82 9.37 31.26
CA GLY A 116 -23.56 10.44 32.24
C GLY A 116 -22.68 10.01 33.42
N GLN A 117 -22.01 8.86 33.33
CA GLN A 117 -21.11 8.31 34.35
C GLN A 117 -19.68 8.85 34.22
N MET A 118 -19.37 9.49 33.09
CA MET A 118 -18.05 10.03 32.78
C MET A 118 -18.17 11.40 32.09
N GLU A 119 -17.35 12.35 32.52
CA GLU A 119 -17.21 13.66 31.87
C GLU A 119 -16.53 13.52 30.49
N ALA A 120 -16.73 14.50 29.60
CA ALA A 120 -16.19 14.46 28.24
C ALA A 120 -14.66 14.33 28.19
N GLN A 121 -13.94 15.07 29.04
CA GLN A 121 -12.47 15.09 29.02
C GLN A 121 -11.86 13.73 29.42
N PRO A 122 -12.23 13.10 30.57
CA PRO A 122 -11.80 11.74 30.89
C PRO A 122 -12.18 10.69 29.84
N ALA A 123 -13.35 10.84 29.19
CA ALA A 123 -13.76 9.95 28.11
C ALA A 123 -12.82 10.06 26.90
N MET A 124 -12.46 11.29 26.51
CA MET A 124 -11.48 11.53 25.44
C MET A 124 -10.09 10.99 25.79
N ASP A 125 -9.63 11.17 27.03
CA ASP A 125 -8.33 10.68 27.48
C ASP A 125 -8.30 9.14 27.47
N THR A 126 -9.38 8.49 27.92
CA THR A 126 -9.53 7.02 27.89
C THR A 126 -9.54 6.49 26.46
N ALA A 127 -10.31 7.10 25.56
CA ALA A 127 -10.33 6.72 24.14
C ALA A 127 -8.97 6.91 23.48
N SER A 128 -8.29 8.02 23.79
CA SER A 128 -6.94 8.31 23.30
C SER A 128 -5.95 7.24 23.73
N HIS A 129 -5.99 6.82 25.00
CA HIS A 129 -5.13 5.77 25.53
C HIS A 129 -5.35 4.44 24.80
N ILE A 130 -6.61 4.03 24.58
CA ILE A 130 -6.92 2.78 23.85
C ILE A 130 -6.35 2.82 22.43
N ILE A 131 -6.51 3.94 21.72
CA ILE A 131 -5.94 4.08 20.37
C ILE A 131 -4.41 4.08 20.40
N LYS A 132 -3.79 4.75 21.39
CA LYS A 132 -2.33 4.73 21.55
C LYS A 132 -1.80 3.31 21.73
N GLY A 133 -2.48 2.46 22.51
CA GLY A 133 -2.13 1.05 22.66
C GLY A 133 -2.01 0.34 21.31
N PHE A 134 -3.05 0.44 20.48
CA PHE A 134 -3.04 -0.12 19.12
C PHE A 134 -1.90 0.44 18.26
N LEU A 135 -1.68 1.76 18.27
CA LEU A 135 -0.64 2.39 17.48
C LEU A 135 0.77 1.96 17.90
N ILE A 136 1.03 1.86 19.21
CA ILE A 136 2.33 1.45 19.74
C ILE A 136 2.63 0.00 19.38
N GLU A 137 1.66 -0.90 19.53
CA GLU A 137 1.81 -2.33 19.19
C GLU A 137 2.15 -2.57 17.72
N ASN A 138 1.76 -1.64 16.83
CA ASN A 138 1.97 -1.72 15.39
C ASN A 138 3.05 -0.75 14.88
N THR A 139 3.70 0.01 15.77
CA THR A 139 4.82 0.88 15.41
C THR A 139 6.15 0.18 15.65
N ARG A 140 6.99 0.10 14.63
CA ARG A 140 8.35 -0.43 14.77
C ARG A 140 9.19 0.44 15.69
N GLN A 141 9.91 -0.21 16.62
CA GLN A 141 10.73 0.47 17.61
C GLN A 141 11.76 1.43 17.00
N ASN A 142 12.41 1.02 15.89
CA ASN A 142 13.37 1.87 15.19
C ASN A 142 12.74 3.15 14.63
N ASP A 143 11.51 3.07 14.13
CA ASP A 143 10.79 4.21 13.57
C ASP A 143 10.35 5.16 14.70
N LEU A 144 9.87 4.60 15.82
CA LEU A 144 9.56 5.39 17.02
C LEU A 144 10.80 6.12 17.58
N LEU A 145 11.92 5.41 17.73
CA LEU A 145 13.18 5.99 18.21
C LEU A 145 13.71 7.10 17.28
N MET A 146 13.52 6.95 15.97
CA MET A 146 13.87 8.00 15.01
C MET A 146 13.07 9.28 15.28
N PHE A 147 11.75 9.18 15.41
CA PHE A 147 10.90 10.36 15.65
C PHE A 147 11.10 10.97 17.05
N GLN A 148 11.37 10.15 18.07
CA GLN A 148 11.78 10.65 19.39
C GLN A 148 13.02 11.55 19.29
N ARG A 149 14.06 11.09 18.57
CA ARG A 149 15.30 11.87 18.37
C ARG A 149 15.06 13.15 17.58
N LEU A 150 14.17 13.10 16.58
CA LEU A 150 13.80 14.29 15.80
C LEU A 150 13.03 15.32 16.62
N ALA A 151 12.18 14.86 17.54
CA ALA A 151 11.47 15.73 18.48
C ALA A 151 12.39 16.36 19.54
N GLY A 152 13.58 15.78 19.77
CA GLY A 152 14.49 16.20 20.82
C GLY A 152 14.08 15.68 22.20
N ASP A 153 13.22 14.66 22.25
CA ASP A 153 12.67 14.13 23.50
C ASP A 153 13.67 13.20 24.20
N ALA A 154 13.67 13.27 25.54
CA ALA A 154 14.34 12.27 26.37
C ALA A 154 13.72 10.88 26.16
N PRO A 155 14.45 9.78 26.45
CA PRO A 155 13.89 8.44 26.38
C PRO A 155 12.60 8.33 27.19
N TYR A 156 11.53 7.85 26.53
CA TYR A 156 10.27 7.57 27.18
C TYR A 156 10.43 6.37 28.12
N THR A 157 9.97 6.50 29.36
CA THR A 157 10.06 5.43 30.37
C THR A 157 9.01 4.35 30.17
N ASP A 158 7.89 4.71 29.53
CA ASP A 158 6.76 3.82 29.27
C ASP A 158 6.07 4.18 27.95
N ASN A 159 5.36 3.20 27.38
CA ASN A 159 4.59 3.33 26.15
C ASN A 159 3.54 4.47 26.26
N ASP A 160 2.92 4.61 27.42
CA ASP A 160 1.89 5.64 27.65
C ASP A 160 2.45 7.06 27.66
N SER A 161 3.76 7.23 27.93
CA SER A 161 4.41 8.54 27.96
C SER A 161 4.72 9.11 26.57
N VAL A 162 4.60 8.30 25.51
CA VAL A 162 4.86 8.72 24.13
C VAL A 162 3.78 9.71 23.66
N PRO A 163 4.10 10.96 23.28
CA PRO A 163 3.11 11.91 22.76
C PRO A 163 2.54 11.46 21.40
N LEU A 164 1.26 11.73 21.15
CA LEU A 164 0.62 11.45 19.86
C LEU A 164 1.30 12.17 18.68
N SER A 165 1.88 13.35 18.92
CA SER A 165 2.64 14.11 17.91
C SER A 165 3.89 13.38 17.41
N VAL A 166 4.46 12.47 18.20
CA VAL A 166 5.61 11.63 17.85
C VAL A 166 5.14 10.27 17.36
N LEU A 167 4.14 9.69 18.02
CA LEU A 167 3.63 8.36 17.70
C LEU A 167 2.93 8.29 16.34
N LEU A 168 2.07 9.26 16.01
CA LEU A 168 1.33 9.24 14.74
C LEU A 168 2.23 9.22 13.49
N PRO A 169 3.22 10.13 13.34
CA PRO A 169 4.11 10.08 12.19
C PRO A 169 5.02 8.84 12.19
N ALA A 170 5.42 8.33 13.37
CA ALA A 170 6.17 7.08 13.50
C ALA A 170 5.34 5.87 13.03
N TYR A 171 4.10 5.76 13.50
CA TYR A 171 3.14 4.74 13.09
C TYR A 171 2.91 4.78 11.58
N MET A 172 2.56 5.95 11.02
CA MET A 172 2.31 6.09 9.59
C MET A 172 3.52 5.68 8.74
N THR A 173 4.74 6.02 9.18
CA THR A 173 5.98 5.62 8.49
C THR A 173 6.22 4.11 8.58
N SER A 174 5.98 3.52 9.76
CA SER A 174 6.06 2.07 10.01
C SER A 174 5.06 1.31 9.13
N GLU A 175 3.80 1.75 9.09
CA GLU A 175 2.74 1.16 8.27
C GLU A 175 3.04 1.24 6.78
N LEU A 176 3.54 2.40 6.30
CA LEU A 176 3.99 2.54 4.91
C LEU A 176 5.08 1.52 4.58
N LYS A 177 6.10 1.42 5.44
CA LYS A 177 7.21 0.48 5.25
C LYS A 177 6.72 -0.96 5.21
N THR A 178 5.90 -1.38 6.18
CA THR A 178 5.31 -2.73 6.21
C THR A 178 4.45 -2.97 4.97
N ALA A 179 3.61 -2.02 4.56
CA ALA A 179 2.77 -2.15 3.36
C ALA A 179 3.58 -2.32 2.07
N PHE A 180 4.68 -1.57 1.92
CA PHE A 180 5.57 -1.74 0.77
C PHE A 180 6.34 -3.06 0.80
N GLN A 181 6.76 -3.54 1.98
CA GLN A 181 7.38 -4.86 2.14
C GLN A 181 6.41 -5.99 1.71
N ILE A 182 5.17 -5.94 2.22
CA ILE A 182 4.13 -6.90 1.84
C ILE A 182 3.81 -6.79 0.35
N GLY A 183 3.62 -5.57 -0.16
CA GLY A 183 3.35 -5.33 -1.57
C GLY A 183 4.45 -5.85 -2.48
N PHE A 184 5.71 -5.70 -2.08
CA PHE A 184 6.86 -6.27 -2.79
C PHE A 184 6.79 -7.80 -2.84
N LEU A 185 6.51 -8.46 -1.70
CA LEU A 185 6.37 -9.93 -1.66
C LEU A 185 5.22 -10.41 -2.54
N ILE A 186 4.05 -9.77 -2.45
CA ILE A 186 2.90 -10.06 -3.33
C ILE A 186 3.29 -9.92 -4.80
N TYR A 187 4.16 -8.97 -5.14
CA TYR A 187 4.59 -8.74 -6.52
C TYR A 187 5.48 -9.88 -7.06
N LEU A 188 6.26 -10.56 -6.22
CA LEU A 188 7.27 -11.53 -6.65
C LEU A 188 6.70 -12.68 -7.50
N PRO A 189 5.63 -13.40 -7.10
CA PRO A 189 5.08 -14.46 -7.94
C PRO A 189 4.60 -13.98 -9.31
N PHE A 190 4.03 -12.78 -9.40
CA PHE A 190 3.62 -12.20 -10.68
C PHE A 190 4.82 -11.81 -11.55
N LEU A 191 5.89 -11.30 -10.94
CA LEU A 191 7.16 -11.02 -11.62
C LEU A 191 7.78 -12.30 -12.16
N VAL A 192 7.74 -13.41 -11.40
CA VAL A 192 8.22 -14.71 -11.86
C VAL A 192 7.48 -15.12 -13.13
N ILE A 193 6.15 -15.01 -13.15
CA ILE A 193 5.33 -15.32 -14.33
C ILE A 193 5.73 -14.42 -15.52
N ASP A 194 5.89 -13.11 -15.31
CA ASP A 194 6.29 -12.20 -16.38
C ASP A 194 7.65 -12.56 -16.97
N MET A 195 8.64 -12.88 -16.13
CA MET A 195 9.98 -13.27 -16.56
C MET A 195 9.99 -14.63 -17.27
N VAL A 196 9.20 -15.60 -16.79
CA VAL A 196 9.02 -16.90 -17.44
C VAL A 196 8.40 -16.70 -18.83
N VAL A 197 7.28 -15.97 -18.93
CA VAL A 197 6.61 -15.72 -20.21
C VAL A 197 7.51 -14.95 -21.16
N ALA A 198 8.17 -13.88 -20.71
CA ALA A 198 9.09 -13.09 -21.52
C ALA A 198 10.25 -13.95 -22.06
N SER A 199 10.86 -14.78 -21.22
CA SER A 199 11.96 -15.66 -21.63
C SER A 199 11.51 -16.70 -22.66
N ILE A 200 10.31 -17.28 -22.51
CA ILE A 200 9.74 -18.22 -23.48
C ILE A 200 9.45 -17.52 -24.82
N LEU A 201 8.84 -16.34 -24.81
CA LEU A 201 8.56 -15.57 -26.03
C LEU A 201 9.84 -15.17 -26.77
N MET A 202 10.87 -14.74 -26.04
CA MET A 202 12.19 -14.44 -26.58
C MET A 202 12.85 -15.69 -27.17
N ALA A 203 12.77 -16.83 -26.48
CA ALA A 203 13.27 -18.09 -26.99
C ALA A 203 12.55 -18.51 -28.28
N LEU A 204 11.26 -18.22 -28.43
CA LEU A 204 10.50 -18.48 -29.65
C LEU A 204 10.83 -17.53 -30.81
N GLY A 205 11.55 -16.43 -30.57
CA GLY A 205 11.83 -15.40 -31.57
C GLY A 205 10.67 -14.41 -31.78
N MET A 206 9.66 -14.42 -30.90
CA MET A 206 8.50 -13.53 -30.99
C MET A 206 8.76 -12.18 -30.30
N MET A 207 9.71 -11.41 -30.84
CA MET A 207 10.13 -10.12 -30.26
C MET A 207 9.04 -9.04 -30.28
N MET A 208 8.04 -9.17 -31.16
CA MET A 208 6.98 -8.15 -31.35
C MET A 208 5.79 -8.33 -30.40
N LEU A 209 5.64 -9.50 -29.76
CA LEU A 209 4.54 -9.74 -28.84
C LEU A 209 4.91 -9.22 -27.46
N SER A 210 4.07 -8.36 -26.90
CA SER A 210 4.23 -7.87 -25.53
C SER A 210 4.05 -9.04 -24.54
N PRO A 211 5.06 -9.35 -23.71
CA PRO A 211 4.94 -10.41 -22.70
C PRO A 211 3.79 -10.19 -21.72
N MET A 212 3.46 -8.92 -21.43
CA MET A 212 2.37 -8.55 -20.53
C MET A 212 1.00 -9.04 -21.01
N LEU A 213 0.74 -8.99 -22.33
CA LEU A 213 -0.55 -9.45 -22.88
C LEU A 213 -0.71 -10.97 -22.77
N VAL A 214 0.41 -11.70 -22.82
CA VAL A 214 0.43 -13.16 -22.71
C VAL A 214 0.41 -13.62 -21.24
N SER A 215 1.08 -12.89 -20.35
CA SER A 215 1.17 -13.24 -18.94
C SER A 215 -0.10 -12.92 -18.16
N LEU A 216 -0.85 -11.87 -18.53
CA LEU A 216 -2.08 -11.45 -17.83
C LEU A 216 -3.10 -12.58 -17.61
N PRO A 217 -3.57 -13.33 -18.64
CA PRO A 217 -4.54 -14.39 -18.41
C PRO A 217 -3.99 -15.52 -17.52
N LEU A 218 -2.68 -15.80 -17.60
CA LEU A 218 -2.02 -16.80 -16.74
C LEU A 218 -1.97 -16.34 -15.28
N LYS A 219 -1.65 -15.07 -15.03
CA LYS A 219 -1.66 -14.46 -13.69
C LYS A 219 -3.05 -14.52 -13.07
N LEU A 220 -4.08 -14.15 -13.82
CA LEU A 220 -5.46 -14.19 -13.34
C LEU A 220 -5.92 -15.62 -13.05
N LEU A 221 -5.63 -16.55 -13.95
CA LEU A 221 -5.96 -17.96 -13.75
C LEU A 221 -5.32 -18.51 -12.49
N LEU A 222 -4.01 -18.27 -12.31
CA LEU A 222 -3.29 -18.76 -11.14
C LEU A 222 -3.78 -18.08 -9.86
N PHE A 223 -4.00 -16.76 -9.88
CA PHE A 223 -4.52 -16.03 -8.72
C PHE A 223 -5.89 -16.55 -8.27
N VAL A 224 -6.76 -16.91 -9.21
CA VAL A 224 -8.04 -17.56 -8.88
C VAL A 224 -7.85 -19.00 -8.41
N LEU A 225 -6.92 -19.76 -9.02
CA LEU A 225 -6.66 -21.16 -8.68
C LEU A 225 -6.18 -21.34 -7.24
N VAL A 226 -5.37 -20.41 -6.74
CA VAL A 226 -4.83 -20.44 -5.37
C VAL A 226 -5.74 -19.76 -4.34
N ASP A 227 -6.93 -19.31 -4.74
CA ASP A 227 -7.81 -18.46 -3.94
C ASP A 227 -7.09 -17.22 -3.39
N GLY A 228 -6.43 -16.49 -4.30
CA GLY A 228 -5.54 -15.38 -3.96
C GLY A 228 -6.21 -14.23 -3.20
N TRP A 229 -7.52 -14.04 -3.35
CA TRP A 229 -8.26 -13.06 -2.54
C TRP A 229 -8.31 -13.49 -1.07
N ALA A 230 -8.66 -14.75 -0.77
CA ALA A 230 -8.67 -15.26 0.58
C ALA A 230 -7.27 -15.23 1.21
N LEU A 231 -6.23 -15.63 0.46
CA LEU A 231 -4.85 -15.55 0.92
C LEU A 231 -4.40 -14.11 1.21
N THR A 232 -4.75 -13.15 0.35
CA THR A 232 -4.40 -11.73 0.56
C THR A 232 -5.08 -11.17 1.80
N VAL A 233 -6.38 -11.41 1.94
CA VAL A 233 -7.16 -10.91 3.09
C VAL A 233 -6.70 -11.57 4.39
N GLY A 234 -6.53 -12.89 4.38
CA GLY A 234 -6.10 -13.66 5.55
C GLY A 234 -4.69 -13.27 6.01
N SER A 235 -3.74 -13.15 5.09
CA SER A 235 -2.37 -12.74 5.41
C SER A 235 -2.31 -11.30 5.92
N LEU A 236 -3.06 -10.37 5.32
CA LEU A 236 -3.15 -8.98 5.80
C LEU A 236 -3.72 -8.90 7.23
N ALA A 237 -4.81 -9.61 7.52
CA ALA A 237 -5.40 -9.64 8.85
C ALA A 237 -4.43 -10.25 9.88
N ALA A 238 -3.72 -11.31 9.51
CA ALA A 238 -2.72 -11.95 10.38
C ALA A 238 -1.58 -11.01 10.79
N THR A 239 -1.19 -10.06 9.92
CA THR A 239 -0.11 -9.09 10.21
C THR A 239 -0.39 -8.14 11.39
N TYR A 240 -1.65 -8.03 11.82
CA TYR A 240 -2.05 -7.21 12.98
C TYR A 240 -2.30 -8.05 14.25
N GLY A 241 -2.46 -9.38 14.13
CA GLY A 241 -2.90 -10.23 15.25
C GLY A 241 -1.88 -11.25 15.75
N LEU A 242 -1.03 -11.81 14.86
CA LEU A 242 -0.16 -12.96 15.16
C LEU A 242 1.29 -12.82 14.65
N GLY A 243 1.65 -11.66 14.09
CA GLY A 243 2.95 -11.44 13.48
C GLY A 243 4.06 -11.24 14.53
N ASP A 244 4.97 -12.20 14.62
CA ASP A 244 6.18 -12.07 15.46
C ASP A 244 7.44 -11.71 14.65
N ARG A 245 7.37 -11.77 13.30
CA ARG A 245 8.55 -11.62 12.44
C ARG A 245 8.65 -10.20 11.90
N ILE A 246 9.79 -9.55 12.16
CA ILE A 246 10.16 -8.30 11.51
C ILE A 246 10.94 -8.66 10.23
N MET A 247 10.45 -8.22 9.06
CA MET A 247 11.21 -8.37 7.82
C MET A 247 12.39 -7.41 7.78
N ASP A 248 13.58 -7.98 7.89
CA ASP A 248 14.87 -7.34 7.71
C ASP A 248 15.35 -7.43 6.25
N PHE A 249 16.48 -6.78 5.97
CA PHE A 249 17.04 -6.73 4.64
C PHE A 249 17.47 -8.12 4.13
N ASP A 250 18.00 -8.96 5.01
CA ASP A 250 18.47 -10.29 4.66
C ASP A 250 17.32 -11.20 4.25
N SER A 251 16.19 -11.17 4.98
CA SER A 251 14.97 -11.88 4.59
C SER A 251 14.43 -11.42 3.23
N ASN A 252 14.53 -10.12 2.90
CA ASN A 252 14.13 -9.63 1.58
C ASN A 252 15.01 -10.18 0.45
N ILE A 253 16.33 -10.29 0.69
CA ILE A 253 17.26 -10.89 -0.27
C ILE A 253 16.95 -12.37 -0.45
N GLU A 254 16.70 -13.11 0.62
CA GLU A 254 16.34 -14.53 0.55
C GLU A 254 15.09 -14.73 -0.33
N ASN A 255 14.06 -13.92 -0.14
CA ASN A 255 12.85 -13.98 -0.98
C ASN A 255 13.13 -13.66 -2.46
N LEU A 256 14.04 -12.72 -2.75
CA LEU A 256 14.50 -12.46 -4.13
C LEU A 256 15.24 -13.66 -4.73
N GLN A 257 16.10 -14.31 -3.95
CA GLN A 257 16.81 -15.50 -4.40
C GLN A 257 15.85 -16.66 -4.68
N ILE A 258 14.85 -16.87 -3.83
CA ILE A 258 13.80 -17.87 -4.04
C ILE A 258 12.98 -17.53 -5.30
N ALA A 259 12.65 -16.27 -5.52
CA ALA A 259 11.98 -15.82 -6.74
C ALA A 259 12.81 -16.16 -7.99
N TYR A 260 14.11 -15.83 -7.97
CA TYR A 260 15.03 -16.11 -9.06
C TYR A 260 15.14 -17.62 -9.35
N TRP A 261 15.24 -18.44 -8.31
CA TRP A 261 15.27 -19.88 -8.46
C TRP A 261 13.98 -20.42 -9.08
N ASN A 262 12.83 -19.89 -8.66
CA ASN A 262 11.54 -20.25 -9.25
C ASN A 262 11.45 -19.86 -10.73
N ILE A 263 11.99 -18.71 -11.14
CA ILE A 263 12.09 -18.35 -12.57
C ILE A 263 12.86 -19.42 -13.34
N LEU A 264 14.03 -19.81 -12.85
CA LEU A 264 14.89 -20.80 -13.51
C LEU A 264 14.21 -22.17 -13.61
N VAL A 265 13.60 -22.65 -12.53
CA VAL A 265 12.97 -23.98 -12.49
C VAL A 265 11.71 -24.03 -13.35
N VAL A 266 10.90 -22.97 -13.34
CA VAL A 266 9.66 -22.92 -14.11
C VAL A 266 9.92 -22.71 -15.60
N ALA A 267 10.86 -21.83 -15.96
CA ALA A 267 11.21 -21.62 -17.37
C ALA A 267 12.11 -22.73 -17.94
N GLY A 268 12.87 -23.42 -17.08
CA GLY A 268 13.91 -24.39 -17.43
C GLY A 268 13.51 -25.44 -18.47
N PRO A 269 12.38 -26.17 -18.31
CA PRO A 269 11.96 -27.19 -19.27
C PRO A 269 11.76 -26.64 -20.68
N VAL A 270 11.07 -25.50 -20.80
CA VAL A 270 10.78 -24.87 -22.11
C VAL A 270 12.03 -24.25 -22.71
N LEU A 271 12.81 -23.51 -21.91
CA LEU A 271 14.04 -22.88 -22.36
C LEU A 271 15.09 -23.91 -22.78
N GLY A 272 15.26 -24.97 -22.00
CA GLY A 272 16.21 -26.04 -22.31
C GLY A 272 15.93 -26.67 -23.67
N VAL A 273 14.66 -27.01 -23.95
CA VAL A 273 14.30 -27.55 -25.26
C VAL A 273 14.41 -26.50 -26.37
N ALA A 274 13.97 -25.27 -26.14
CA ALA A 274 14.08 -24.20 -27.13
C ALA A 274 15.54 -23.90 -27.51
N LEU A 275 16.47 -24.01 -26.57
CA LEU A 275 17.92 -23.88 -26.81
C LEU A 275 18.46 -25.05 -27.63
N VAL A 276 18.13 -26.29 -27.26
CA VAL A 276 18.57 -27.48 -28.01
C VAL A 276 18.06 -27.44 -29.45
N VAL A 277 16.78 -27.15 -29.63
CA VAL A 277 16.17 -27.05 -30.96
C VAL A 277 16.78 -25.88 -31.74
N GLY A 278 16.96 -24.73 -31.09
CA GLY A 278 17.61 -23.58 -31.70
C GLY A 278 19.03 -23.87 -32.18
N LEU A 279 19.81 -24.62 -31.39
CA LEU A 279 21.16 -25.04 -31.75
C LEU A 279 21.14 -26.00 -32.95
N VAL A 280 20.29 -27.03 -32.91
CA VAL A 280 20.16 -28.02 -33.99
C VAL A 280 19.78 -27.33 -35.30
N ILE A 281 18.78 -26.45 -35.26
CA ILE A 281 18.34 -25.68 -36.42
C ILE A 281 19.46 -24.75 -36.91
N GLY A 282 20.16 -24.06 -36.01
CA GLY A 282 21.25 -23.15 -36.37
C GLY A 282 22.41 -23.87 -37.06
N VAL A 283 22.76 -25.08 -36.59
CA VAL A 283 23.77 -25.93 -37.25
C VAL A 283 23.30 -26.35 -38.65
N LEU A 284 22.03 -26.73 -38.81
CA LEU A 284 21.47 -27.09 -40.12
C LEU A 284 21.44 -25.90 -41.07
N GLN A 285 21.06 -24.71 -40.62
CA GLN A 285 21.07 -23.48 -41.42
C GLN A 285 22.50 -23.11 -41.86
N ALA A 286 23.47 -23.20 -40.95
CA ALA A 286 24.87 -22.94 -41.25
C ALA A 286 25.42 -23.95 -42.28
N ALA A 287 25.10 -25.24 -42.14
CA ALA A 287 25.57 -26.28 -43.05
C ALA A 287 24.91 -26.21 -44.44
N THR A 288 23.65 -25.78 -44.52
CA THR A 288 22.88 -25.73 -45.78
C THR A 288 22.91 -24.37 -46.46
N SER A 289 23.45 -23.33 -45.81
CA SER A 289 23.41 -21.92 -46.26
C SER A 289 21.99 -21.36 -46.49
N ILE A 290 20.95 -22.04 -45.98
CA ILE A 290 19.56 -21.59 -46.08
C ILE A 290 19.26 -20.67 -44.90
N ASN A 291 19.24 -19.35 -45.15
CA ASN A 291 18.96 -18.33 -44.14
C ASN A 291 17.51 -17.83 -44.20
N GLU A 292 16.56 -18.76 -44.25
CA GLU A 292 15.13 -18.46 -44.21
C GLU A 292 14.63 -18.49 -42.76
N GLN A 293 14.12 -17.36 -42.27
CA GLN A 293 13.64 -17.24 -40.87
C GLN A 293 12.51 -18.24 -40.56
N THR A 294 11.64 -18.52 -41.54
CA THR A 294 10.48 -19.41 -41.39
C THR A 294 10.88 -20.86 -41.12
N LEU A 295 11.96 -21.34 -41.77
CA LEU A 295 12.51 -22.68 -41.59
C LEU A 295 13.07 -22.89 -40.17
N SER A 296 13.57 -21.84 -39.53
CA SER A 296 13.95 -21.92 -38.11
C SER A 296 12.79 -21.77 -37.14
N PHE A 297 11.80 -20.95 -37.51
CA PHE A 297 10.76 -20.54 -36.59
C PHE A 297 9.72 -21.64 -36.37
N VAL A 298 9.19 -22.24 -37.45
CA VAL A 298 8.05 -23.17 -37.35
C VAL A 298 8.37 -24.42 -36.54
N PRO A 299 9.49 -25.15 -36.78
CA PRO A 299 9.81 -26.34 -35.99
C PRO A 299 10.10 -25.99 -34.53
N LYS A 300 10.79 -24.87 -34.29
CA LYS A 300 11.10 -24.39 -32.94
C LYS A 300 9.83 -24.08 -32.15
N LEU A 301 8.87 -23.40 -32.78
CA LEU A 301 7.59 -23.10 -32.18
C LEU A 301 6.81 -24.37 -31.88
N ALA A 302 6.68 -25.29 -32.84
CA ALA A 302 5.91 -26.52 -32.65
C ALA A 302 6.45 -27.37 -31.49
N ILE A 303 7.78 -27.54 -31.42
CA ILE A 303 8.41 -28.32 -30.35
C ILE A 303 8.26 -27.61 -29.00
N SER A 304 8.52 -26.30 -28.94
CA SER A 304 8.43 -25.53 -27.70
C SER A 304 7.00 -25.48 -27.16
N MET A 305 5.99 -25.36 -28.04
CA MET A 305 4.58 -25.42 -27.66
C MET A 305 4.20 -26.81 -27.13
N GLY A 306 4.72 -27.89 -27.74
CA GLY A 306 4.54 -29.25 -27.24
C GLY A 306 5.13 -29.42 -25.84
N VAL A 307 6.34 -28.90 -25.60
CA VAL A 307 6.97 -28.92 -24.27
C VAL A 307 6.19 -28.09 -23.27
N LEU A 308 5.71 -26.91 -23.66
CA LEU A 308 4.90 -26.06 -22.79
C LEU A 308 3.61 -26.77 -22.39
N ALA A 309 2.94 -27.46 -23.31
CA ALA A 309 1.74 -28.24 -23.01
C ALA A 309 2.05 -29.36 -22.00
N LEU A 310 3.14 -30.10 -22.18
CA LEU A 310 3.56 -31.18 -21.28
C LEU A 310 4.03 -30.68 -19.90
N ALA A 311 4.76 -29.56 -19.87
CA ALA A 311 5.30 -28.97 -18.65
C ALA A 311 4.29 -28.10 -17.91
N SER A 312 3.15 -27.75 -18.52
CA SER A 312 2.14 -26.83 -17.96
C SER A 312 1.70 -27.21 -16.54
N GLY A 313 1.38 -28.48 -16.30
CA GLY A 313 0.98 -28.96 -14.97
C GLY A 313 2.08 -28.81 -13.92
N PHE A 314 3.32 -29.10 -14.28
CA PHE A 314 4.48 -28.89 -13.40
C PHE A 314 4.69 -27.41 -13.09
N MET A 315 4.66 -26.55 -14.12
CA MET A 315 4.83 -25.11 -13.99
C MET A 315 3.74 -24.49 -13.10
N LEU A 316 2.48 -24.87 -13.30
CA LEU A 316 1.35 -24.40 -12.50
C LEU A 316 1.48 -24.83 -11.04
N THR A 317 1.80 -26.09 -10.78
CA THR A 317 1.97 -26.60 -9.40
C THR A 317 3.09 -25.85 -8.68
N ARG A 318 4.25 -25.68 -9.33
CA ARG A 318 5.38 -24.92 -8.76
C ARG A 318 5.01 -23.47 -8.47
N MET A 319 4.24 -22.84 -9.35
CA MET A 319 3.78 -21.47 -9.11
C MET A 319 2.74 -21.39 -8.00
N THR A 320 1.81 -22.34 -7.92
CA THR A 320 0.87 -22.43 -6.79
C THR A 320 1.60 -22.57 -5.45
N ASP A 321 2.56 -23.50 -5.37
CA ASP A 321 3.37 -23.70 -4.16
C ASP A 321 4.12 -22.42 -3.76
N TYR A 322 4.70 -21.73 -4.76
CA TYR A 322 5.39 -20.48 -4.53
C TYR A 322 4.46 -19.35 -4.08
N PHE A 323 3.24 -19.27 -4.62
CA PHE A 323 2.22 -18.34 -4.15
C PHE A 323 1.89 -18.58 -2.67
N HIS A 324 1.62 -19.82 -2.28
CA HIS A 324 1.33 -20.14 -0.88
C HIS A 324 2.50 -19.79 0.05
N TYR A 325 3.73 -20.14 -0.33
CA TYR A 325 4.94 -19.77 0.42
C TYR A 325 5.05 -18.25 0.65
N VAL A 326 4.77 -17.45 -0.38
CA VAL A 326 4.82 -15.99 -0.27
C VAL A 326 3.73 -15.47 0.68
N PHE A 327 2.49 -15.97 0.58
CA PHE A 327 1.41 -15.54 1.46
C PHE A 327 1.59 -15.97 2.92
N GLU A 328 2.16 -17.16 3.16
CA GLU A 328 2.58 -17.58 4.50
C GLU A 328 3.68 -16.69 5.06
N THR A 329 4.65 -16.31 4.22
CA THR A 329 5.71 -15.37 4.61
C THR A 329 5.14 -14.02 4.98
N ILE A 330 4.16 -13.51 4.22
CA ILE A 330 3.46 -12.24 4.51
C ILE A 330 2.72 -12.32 5.85
N ALA A 331 2.00 -13.41 6.12
CA ALA A 331 1.22 -13.56 7.34
C ALA A 331 2.07 -13.52 8.62
N ALA A 332 3.36 -13.83 8.52
CA ALA A 332 4.30 -13.76 9.63
C ALA A 332 4.83 -12.33 9.93
N ILE A 333 4.61 -11.37 9.03
CA ILE A 333 5.17 -10.01 9.12
C ILE A 333 4.40 -9.16 10.13
N ARG A 334 5.13 -8.41 10.94
CA ARG A 334 4.62 -7.30 11.77
C ARG A 334 4.89 -5.92 11.17
#